data_AF-A0A448Z194-F1
#
_entry.id   AF-A0A448Z194-F1
#
_cell.length_a   1.000
_cell.length_b   1.000
_cell.length_c   1.000
_cell.angle_alpha   90.00
_cell.angle_beta   90.00
_cell.angle_gamma   90.00
#
_symmetry.space_group_name_H-M   'P 1'
#
loop_
_entity.id
_entity.type
_entity.pdbx_description
1 polymer ?
#
loop_
_entity_poly.entity_id
_entity_poly.type
_entity_poly.pdbx_seq_one_letter_code
_entity_poly.pdbx_strand_id
1 'polypeptide(L)'
;MLRRRSVEMPKLEDLLTVVVTTSPVKSNPSTELLEKVFDTFKKCGHDFAYKCHKVIICDGTRQRDESTTKKHTNDKQSMRNGIVTADQNKNYFAFKQNLKQLCQEHGESTVLSPFNHTTVSELDVRQGYGFALRHALRECVDTPFVIVIQHDRTFMRPTPIAETIRAMWYNSNIKYVGMSMRSNLMMRDQFLGRYGVSYSDEMLDCILRPPELLLDAKKYGPNSESAAEIDYEDGGEKLRTNLLALAETYKGSQQYIDNSEWLKSSNVPGDKCQLSLSPTLFWYDNVHICETRHYRDFIFDPEYRMVVKGGFVEDKLSPVIKKTVERLGLKDGHSRFGCFLLDDYSGFFFTGHLDGGSYMTPQQKQQLIDIHRLSNAKKKKEKRQDKNNAND
;
A
#
# COMPACT_ATOMS: atom_id res chain seq x y z
N MET A 1 2.41 -4.72 -30.51
CA MET A 1 1.32 -3.78 -30.88
C MET A 1 0.47 -3.51 -29.65
N LEU A 2 0.62 -2.34 -29.03
CA LEU A 2 -0.34 -1.85 -28.03
C LEU A 2 -1.69 -1.73 -28.76
N ARG A 3 -2.73 -2.46 -28.33
CA ARG A 3 -4.09 -2.18 -28.81
C ARG A 3 -4.33 -0.70 -28.52
N ARG A 4 -4.64 0.10 -29.54
CA ARG A 4 -5.08 1.50 -29.35
C ARG A 4 -6.20 1.46 -28.31
N ARG A 5 -5.99 2.12 -27.18
CA ARG A 5 -7.04 2.33 -26.18
C ARG A 5 -8.16 3.14 -26.85
N SER A 6 -9.41 2.87 -26.48
CA SER A 6 -10.56 3.57 -27.06
C SER A 6 -10.53 5.05 -26.70
N VAL A 7 -11.20 5.86 -27.54
CA VAL A 7 -11.35 7.31 -27.34
C VAL A 7 -12.11 7.61 -26.05
N GLU A 8 -13.10 6.79 -25.71
CA GLU A 8 -13.80 6.87 -24.43
C GLU A 8 -13.28 5.78 -23.49
N MET A 9 -13.05 6.13 -22.23
CA MET A 9 -12.64 5.20 -21.18
C MET A 9 -13.83 4.33 -20.74
N PRO A 10 -13.71 2.98 -20.73
CA PRO A 10 -14.71 2.09 -20.15
C PRO A 10 -14.97 2.36 -18.66
N LYS A 11 -15.96 1.67 -18.09
CA LYS A 11 -16.26 1.78 -16.65
C LYS A 11 -15.10 1.26 -15.81
N LEU A 12 -14.99 1.77 -14.58
CA LEU A 12 -13.87 1.45 -13.70
C LEU A 12 -13.81 -0.05 -13.38
N GLU A 13 -14.96 -0.69 -13.17
CA GLU A 13 -15.10 -2.11 -12.89
C GLU A 13 -14.64 -3.03 -14.05
N ASP A 14 -14.67 -2.53 -15.29
CA ASP A 14 -14.16 -3.25 -16.47
C ASP A 14 -12.65 -3.04 -16.68
N LEU A 15 -12.07 -2.06 -15.97
CA LEU A 15 -10.69 -1.63 -16.15
C LEU A 15 -9.76 -2.03 -15.01
N LEU A 16 -10.29 -2.24 -13.81
CA LEU A 16 -9.51 -2.36 -12.58
C LEU A 16 -9.90 -3.60 -11.76
N THR A 17 -8.90 -4.43 -11.47
CA THR A 17 -8.96 -5.44 -10.39
C THR A 17 -8.17 -4.96 -9.17
N VAL A 18 -8.76 -5.08 -7.98
CA VAL A 18 -8.08 -4.83 -6.70
C VAL A 18 -7.43 -6.13 -6.23
N VAL A 19 -6.11 -6.17 -6.09
CA VAL A 19 -5.39 -7.31 -5.53
C VAL A 19 -4.93 -6.99 -4.12
N VAL A 20 -5.42 -7.76 -3.16
CA VAL A 20 -5.01 -7.66 -1.76
C VAL A 20 -4.19 -8.89 -1.39
N THR A 21 -2.92 -8.72 -1.07
CA THR A 21 -2.08 -9.86 -0.63
C THR A 21 -2.10 -9.96 0.89
N THR A 22 -2.30 -11.18 1.40
CA THR A 22 -2.23 -11.47 2.82
C THR A 22 -1.32 -12.67 3.12
N SER A 23 -0.81 -12.70 4.34
CA SER A 23 0.03 -13.74 4.91
C SER A 23 -0.29 -13.86 6.40
N PRO A 24 0.22 -14.89 7.12
CA PRO A 24 -0.04 -15.03 8.55
C PRO A 24 0.35 -13.79 9.35
N VAL A 25 -0.57 -13.33 10.20
CA VAL A 25 -0.42 -12.21 11.13
C VAL A 25 -0.93 -12.60 12.51
N LYS A 26 -0.56 -11.80 13.53
CA LYS A 26 -0.91 -12.08 14.93
C LYS A 26 -2.42 -12.10 15.19
N SER A 27 -3.18 -11.29 14.45
CA SER A 27 -4.63 -11.19 14.64
C SER A 27 -5.41 -12.38 14.10
N ASN A 28 -4.80 -13.26 13.29
CA ASN A 28 -5.48 -14.48 12.86
C ASN A 28 -5.88 -15.33 14.10
N PRO A 29 -7.10 -15.91 14.13
CA PRO A 29 -8.00 -16.14 13.00
C PRO A 29 -8.98 -15.01 12.63
N SER A 30 -8.91 -13.84 13.28
CA SER A 30 -9.82 -12.72 13.01
C SER A 30 -9.62 -12.12 11.61
N THR A 31 -10.74 -11.71 10.98
CA THR A 31 -10.81 -10.95 9.72
C THR A 31 -10.77 -9.43 9.93
N GLU A 32 -10.83 -8.96 11.17
CA GLU A 32 -11.04 -7.55 11.53
C GLU A 32 -10.01 -6.60 10.90
N LEU A 33 -8.75 -7.04 10.74
CA LEU A 33 -7.72 -6.24 10.07
C LEU A 33 -8.12 -5.89 8.62
N LEU A 34 -8.59 -6.89 7.87
CA LEU A 34 -9.06 -6.68 6.49
C LEU A 34 -10.36 -5.90 6.45
N GLU A 35 -11.26 -6.11 7.40
CA GLU A 35 -12.51 -5.34 7.50
C GLU A 35 -12.21 -3.85 7.68
N LYS A 36 -11.28 -3.50 8.58
CA LYS A 36 -10.80 -2.12 8.74
C LYS A 36 -10.15 -1.56 7.49
N VAL A 37 -9.34 -2.35 6.79
CA VAL A 37 -8.73 -1.93 5.52
C VAL A 37 -9.79 -1.67 4.46
N PHE A 38 -10.71 -2.61 4.26
CA PHE A 38 -11.74 -2.55 3.24
C PHE A 38 -12.77 -1.44 3.52
N ASP A 39 -13.08 -1.13 4.78
CA ASP A 39 -13.92 0.03 5.11
C ASP A 39 -13.35 1.35 4.57
N THR A 40 -12.01 1.47 4.47
CA THR A 40 -11.39 2.65 3.88
C THR A 40 -11.54 2.76 2.36
N PHE A 41 -11.95 1.70 1.67
CA PHE A 41 -12.08 1.71 0.20
C PHE A 41 -13.13 2.70 -0.29
N LYS A 42 -14.12 3.06 0.54
CA LYS A 42 -15.09 4.13 0.23
C LYS A 42 -14.44 5.49 -0.04
N LYS A 43 -13.23 5.73 0.48
CA LYS A 43 -12.43 6.93 0.19
C LYS A 43 -11.89 6.94 -1.25
N CYS A 44 -11.93 5.83 -1.97
CA CYS A 44 -11.52 5.74 -3.37
C CYS A 44 -12.68 5.87 -4.36
N GLY A 45 -13.88 6.16 -3.86
CA GLY A 45 -15.09 6.28 -4.67
C GLY A 45 -15.97 5.03 -4.66
N HIS A 46 -17.23 5.23 -5.08
CA HIS A 46 -18.26 4.20 -5.03
C HIS A 46 -17.90 2.95 -5.84
N ASP A 47 -17.49 3.12 -7.10
CA ASP A 47 -17.23 1.98 -8.00
C ASP A 47 -16.02 1.17 -7.54
N PHE A 48 -14.98 1.84 -7.05
CA PHE A 48 -13.82 1.17 -6.46
C PHE A 48 -14.21 0.30 -5.25
N ALA A 49 -14.97 0.87 -4.32
CA ALA A 49 -15.36 0.19 -3.10
C ALA A 49 -16.30 -0.98 -3.36
N TYR A 50 -17.26 -0.80 -4.28
CA TYR A 50 -18.43 -1.67 -4.33
C TYR A 50 -18.66 -2.40 -5.65
N LYS A 51 -17.95 -2.06 -6.74
CA LYS A 51 -18.15 -2.69 -8.06
C LYS A 51 -16.92 -3.37 -8.62
N CYS A 52 -15.73 -2.77 -8.47
CA CYS A 52 -14.49 -3.37 -8.95
C CYS A 52 -14.30 -4.76 -8.33
N HIS A 53 -13.89 -5.72 -9.17
CA HIS A 53 -13.53 -7.06 -8.72
C HIS A 53 -12.31 -6.99 -7.80
N LYS A 54 -12.37 -7.77 -6.72
CA LYS A 54 -11.32 -7.84 -5.70
C LYS A 54 -10.87 -9.28 -5.56
N VAL A 55 -9.56 -9.47 -5.49
CA VAL A 55 -8.94 -10.78 -5.25
C VAL A 55 -8.07 -10.66 -4.01
N ILE A 56 -8.41 -11.41 -2.97
CA ILE A 56 -7.56 -11.58 -1.80
C ILE A 56 -6.70 -12.82 -2.01
N ILE A 57 -5.39 -12.61 -2.18
CA ILE A 57 -4.41 -13.69 -2.32
C ILE A 57 -3.84 -14.02 -0.95
N CYS A 58 -4.18 -15.20 -0.45
CA CYS A 58 -3.62 -15.78 0.76
C CYS A 58 -2.35 -16.57 0.40
N ASP A 59 -1.17 -16.01 0.68
CA ASP A 59 0.07 -16.76 0.48
C ASP A 59 0.17 -17.95 1.45
N GLY A 60 0.91 -18.98 1.05
CA GLY A 60 1.15 -20.16 1.86
C GLY A 60 2.15 -19.91 2.98
N THR A 61 2.33 -20.92 3.83
CA THR A 61 3.19 -20.88 5.02
C THR A 61 4.28 -21.95 4.95
N ARG A 62 5.25 -21.87 5.86
CA ARG A 62 6.20 -22.93 6.18
C ARG A 62 6.15 -23.14 7.68
N GLN A 63 5.96 -24.37 8.13
CA GLN A 63 5.99 -24.66 9.56
C GLN A 63 7.45 -24.70 10.05
N ARG A 64 7.72 -24.18 11.25
CA ARG A 64 9.05 -24.32 11.86
C ARG A 64 9.42 -25.79 12.02
N ASP A 65 10.58 -26.14 11.51
CA ASP A 65 11.25 -27.43 11.69
C ASP A 65 12.73 -27.23 12.11
N GLU A 66 13.46 -28.33 12.29
CA GLU A 66 14.89 -28.34 12.65
C GLU A 66 15.79 -27.63 11.62
N SER A 67 15.33 -27.44 10.37
CA SER A 67 16.05 -26.75 9.30
C SER A 67 15.87 -25.23 9.32
N THR A 68 15.01 -24.71 10.21
CA THR A 68 14.76 -23.27 10.35
C THR A 68 16.04 -22.56 10.78
N THR A 69 16.61 -21.73 9.91
CA THR A 69 17.90 -21.08 10.17
C THR A 69 17.88 -20.24 11.45
N LYS A 70 19.02 -20.19 12.18
CA LYS A 70 19.22 -19.36 13.38
C LYS A 70 18.95 -17.86 13.14
N LYS A 71 18.87 -17.40 11.89
CA LYS A 71 18.51 -16.02 11.51
C LYS A 71 17.02 -15.69 11.69
N HIS A 72 16.16 -16.69 11.97
CA HIS A 72 14.72 -16.51 12.14
C HIS A 72 14.25 -16.76 13.58
N THR A 73 15.13 -16.62 14.56
CA THR A 73 14.78 -16.76 15.99
C THR A 73 13.82 -15.69 16.49
N ASN A 74 13.78 -14.51 15.84
CA ASN A 74 12.78 -13.48 16.13
C ASN A 74 11.44 -13.79 15.45
N ASP A 75 10.38 -13.93 16.24
CA ASP A 75 9.01 -14.23 15.76
C ASP A 75 8.51 -13.26 14.67
N LYS A 76 8.81 -11.96 14.79
CA LYS A 76 8.40 -10.96 13.78
C LYS A 76 9.09 -11.22 12.44
N GLN A 77 10.37 -11.59 12.47
CA GLN A 77 11.15 -11.90 11.28
C GLN A 77 10.76 -13.26 10.69
N SER A 78 10.44 -14.25 11.53
CA SER A 78 9.90 -15.55 11.13
C SER A 78 8.60 -15.38 10.33
N MET A 79 7.61 -14.68 10.89
CA MET A 79 6.32 -14.50 10.24
C MET A 79 6.42 -13.67 8.95
N ARG A 80 7.28 -12.64 8.90
CA ARG A 80 7.54 -11.89 7.66
C ARG A 80 8.04 -12.79 6.51
N ASN A 81 8.73 -13.89 6.84
CA ASN A 81 9.20 -14.88 5.87
C ASN A 81 8.19 -16.01 5.62
N GLY A 82 7.01 -15.96 6.24
CA GLY A 82 5.98 -17.00 6.17
C GLY A 82 6.30 -18.23 7.02
N ILE A 83 7.25 -18.14 7.94
CA ILE A 83 7.62 -19.22 8.85
C ILE A 83 6.76 -19.11 10.12
N VAL A 84 5.97 -20.13 10.41
CA VAL A 84 4.93 -20.12 11.45
C VAL A 84 5.05 -21.30 12.43
N THR A 85 4.54 -21.13 13.65
CA THR A 85 4.30 -22.23 14.59
C THR A 85 3.06 -23.05 14.19
N ALA A 86 2.85 -24.21 14.82
CA ALA A 86 1.64 -25.02 14.60
C ALA A 86 0.35 -24.22 14.88
N ASP A 87 0.32 -23.48 15.99
CA ASP A 87 -0.83 -22.64 16.38
C ASP A 87 -1.06 -21.49 15.39
N GLN A 88 0.01 -20.82 14.94
CA GLN A 88 -0.09 -19.76 13.93
C GLN A 88 -0.61 -20.31 12.60
N ASN A 89 -0.18 -21.50 12.20
CA ASN A 89 -0.67 -22.17 10.99
C ASN A 89 -2.17 -22.51 11.11
N LYS A 90 -2.58 -23.05 12.27
CA LYS A 90 -3.99 -23.35 12.56
C LYS A 90 -4.85 -22.08 12.55
N ASN A 91 -4.38 -21.00 13.16
CA ASN A 91 -5.06 -19.71 13.18
C ASN A 91 -5.18 -19.11 11.79
N TYR A 92 -4.14 -19.19 10.97
CA TYR A 92 -4.19 -18.71 9.59
C TYR A 92 -5.14 -19.55 8.73
N PHE A 93 -5.16 -20.88 8.91
CA PHE A 93 -6.14 -21.74 8.25
C PHE A 93 -7.57 -21.35 8.60
N ALA A 94 -7.87 -21.17 9.90
CA ALA A 94 -9.18 -20.72 10.35
C ALA A 94 -9.54 -19.32 9.83
N PHE A 95 -8.58 -18.39 9.78
CA PHE A 95 -8.77 -17.09 9.13
C PHE A 95 -9.19 -17.22 7.66
N LYS A 96 -8.55 -18.09 6.88
CA LYS A 96 -8.91 -18.28 5.46
C LYS A 96 -10.35 -18.79 5.30
N GLN A 97 -10.81 -19.66 6.20
CA GLN A 97 -12.22 -20.10 6.21
C GLN A 97 -13.17 -18.97 6.57
N ASN A 98 -12.87 -18.22 7.64
CA ASN A 98 -13.67 -17.06 8.05
C ASN A 98 -13.74 -15.99 6.94
N LEU A 99 -12.63 -15.76 6.25
CA LEU A 99 -12.56 -14.80 5.15
C LEU A 99 -13.40 -15.23 3.96
N LYS A 100 -13.36 -16.51 3.60
CA LYS A 100 -14.22 -17.06 2.53
C LYS A 100 -15.70 -16.90 2.87
N GLN A 101 -16.07 -17.24 4.11
CA GLN A 101 -17.44 -17.06 4.60
C GLN A 101 -17.86 -15.59 4.52
N LEU A 102 -17.03 -14.67 5.02
CA LEU A 102 -17.28 -13.22 4.96
C LEU A 102 -17.50 -12.72 3.52
N CYS A 103 -16.65 -13.14 2.57
CA CYS A 103 -16.77 -12.76 1.17
C CYS A 103 -18.05 -13.34 0.53
N GLN A 104 -18.43 -14.58 0.88
CA GLN A 104 -19.65 -15.21 0.39
C GLN A 104 -20.90 -14.49 0.89
N GLU A 105 -20.98 -14.25 2.21
CA GLU A 105 -22.11 -13.55 2.83
C GLU A 105 -22.33 -12.16 2.23
N HIS A 106 -21.26 -11.41 1.98
CA HIS A 106 -21.35 -10.12 1.31
C HIS A 106 -21.58 -10.24 -0.20
N GLY A 107 -21.15 -11.31 -0.86
CA GLY A 107 -21.43 -11.55 -2.28
C GLY A 107 -22.92 -11.80 -2.58
N GLU A 108 -23.62 -12.42 -1.63
CA GLU A 108 -25.06 -12.76 -1.74
C GLU A 108 -25.98 -11.67 -1.17
N SER A 109 -25.42 -10.73 -0.38
CA SER A 109 -26.19 -9.66 0.27
C SER A 109 -26.61 -8.54 -0.68
N THR A 110 -27.81 -8.00 -0.47
CA THR A 110 -28.28 -6.78 -1.12
C THR A 110 -27.73 -5.50 -0.47
N VAL A 111 -27.07 -5.62 0.69
CA VAL A 111 -26.46 -4.49 1.39
C VAL A 111 -25.07 -4.23 0.81
N LEU A 112 -24.84 -2.98 0.44
CA LEU A 112 -23.57 -2.51 -0.09
C LEU A 112 -22.44 -2.72 0.93
N SER A 113 -21.41 -3.46 0.53
CA SER A 113 -20.26 -3.81 1.36
C SER A 113 -18.98 -3.69 0.55
N PRO A 114 -17.87 -3.19 1.13
CA PRO A 114 -16.56 -3.23 0.48
C PRO A 114 -16.10 -4.64 0.09
N PHE A 115 -16.67 -5.70 0.69
CA PHE A 115 -16.42 -7.09 0.33
C PHE A 115 -17.25 -7.58 -0.87
N ASN A 116 -18.19 -6.80 -1.42
CA ASN A 116 -18.86 -7.15 -2.66
C ASN A 116 -17.83 -7.37 -3.79
N HIS A 117 -18.14 -8.32 -4.68
CA HIS A 117 -17.28 -8.74 -5.79
C HIS A 117 -15.87 -9.15 -5.35
N THR A 118 -15.74 -9.77 -4.17
CA THR A 118 -14.45 -10.25 -3.65
C THR A 118 -14.34 -11.76 -3.76
N THR A 119 -13.19 -12.22 -4.23
CA THR A 119 -12.82 -13.64 -4.31
C THR A 119 -11.56 -13.89 -3.49
N VAL A 120 -11.44 -15.11 -2.94
CA VAL A 120 -10.26 -15.53 -2.16
C VAL A 120 -9.53 -16.61 -2.94
N SER A 121 -8.24 -16.40 -3.22
CA SER A 121 -7.36 -17.40 -3.82
C SER A 121 -6.22 -17.73 -2.85
N GLU A 122 -5.97 -19.03 -2.66
CA GLU A 122 -5.03 -19.54 -1.65
C GLU A 122 -3.88 -20.27 -2.32
N LEU A 123 -2.67 -20.06 -1.79
CA LEU A 123 -1.48 -20.77 -2.23
C LEU A 123 -1.13 -21.85 -1.20
N ASP A 124 -0.91 -23.07 -1.68
CA ASP A 124 -0.59 -24.22 -0.81
C ASP A 124 0.75 -24.07 -0.08
N VAL A 125 1.72 -23.45 -0.77
CA VAL A 125 3.08 -23.30 -0.27
C VAL A 125 3.50 -21.84 -0.32
N ARG A 126 4.30 -21.42 0.67
CA ARG A 126 4.87 -20.08 0.76
C ARG A 126 5.64 -19.69 -0.50
N GLN A 127 5.12 -18.68 -1.22
CA GLN A 127 5.75 -18.14 -2.43
C GLN A 127 6.60 -16.90 -2.16
N GLY A 128 6.22 -16.02 -1.24
CA GLY A 128 6.75 -14.66 -1.18
C GLY A 128 5.69 -13.66 -1.64
N TYR A 129 5.67 -12.45 -1.05
CA TYR A 129 4.76 -11.37 -1.46
C TYR A 129 4.76 -11.18 -2.99
N GLY A 130 5.94 -11.00 -3.59
CA GLY A 130 6.04 -10.76 -5.03
C GLY A 130 5.53 -11.93 -5.88
N PHE A 131 5.72 -13.18 -5.44
CA PHE A 131 5.28 -14.34 -6.24
C PHE A 131 3.81 -14.72 -5.98
N ALA A 132 3.26 -14.38 -4.82
CA ALA A 132 1.83 -14.44 -4.57
C ALA A 132 1.11 -13.41 -5.45
N LEU A 133 1.63 -12.19 -5.53
CA LEU A 133 1.15 -11.17 -6.46
C LEU A 133 1.28 -11.62 -7.93
N ARG A 134 2.42 -12.19 -8.32
CA ARG A 134 2.62 -12.76 -9.67
C ARG A 134 1.58 -13.83 -10.01
N HIS A 135 1.19 -14.67 -9.05
CA HIS A 135 0.12 -15.65 -9.24
C HIS A 135 -1.21 -14.94 -9.49
N ALA A 136 -1.57 -13.94 -8.68
CA ALA A 136 -2.76 -13.11 -8.88
C ALA A 136 -2.84 -12.55 -10.30
N LEU A 137 -1.75 -11.92 -10.76
CA LEU A 137 -1.66 -11.27 -12.08
C LEU A 137 -1.85 -12.25 -13.24
N ARG A 138 -1.53 -13.53 -13.05
CA ARG A 138 -1.59 -14.55 -14.11
C ARG A 138 -2.90 -15.32 -14.10
N GLU A 139 -3.38 -15.66 -12.91
CA GLU A 139 -4.48 -16.62 -12.75
C GLU A 139 -5.80 -15.94 -12.34
N CYS A 140 -5.76 -14.70 -11.86
CA CYS A 140 -6.93 -14.04 -11.27
C CYS A 140 -7.26 -12.66 -11.86
N VAL A 141 -6.39 -12.08 -12.69
CA VAL A 141 -6.56 -10.72 -13.25
C VAL A 141 -6.64 -10.78 -14.77
N ASP A 142 -7.74 -10.31 -15.32
CA ASP A 142 -7.99 -10.13 -16.76
C ASP A 142 -8.13 -8.66 -17.17
N THR A 143 -8.36 -7.77 -16.20
CA THR A 143 -8.52 -6.33 -16.42
C THR A 143 -7.22 -5.63 -16.86
N PRO A 144 -7.31 -4.53 -17.63
CA PRO A 144 -6.16 -3.75 -18.09
C PRO A 144 -5.26 -3.18 -16.98
N PHE A 145 -5.83 -2.86 -15.82
CA PHE A 145 -5.10 -2.31 -14.68
C PHE A 145 -5.34 -3.12 -13.42
N VAL A 146 -4.33 -3.14 -12.56
CA VAL A 146 -4.42 -3.66 -11.21
C VAL A 146 -4.11 -2.55 -10.23
N ILE A 147 -4.79 -2.55 -9.09
CA ILE A 147 -4.30 -1.85 -7.89
C ILE A 147 -3.87 -2.90 -6.87
N VAL A 148 -2.65 -2.78 -6.37
CA VAL A 148 -2.09 -3.72 -5.40
C VAL A 148 -2.10 -3.09 -4.02
N ILE A 149 -2.63 -3.81 -3.04
CA ILE A 149 -2.81 -3.34 -1.67
C ILE A 149 -2.30 -4.44 -0.73
N GLN A 150 -1.48 -4.10 0.27
CA GLN A 150 -1.12 -5.03 1.33
C GLN A 150 -2.24 -5.08 2.37
N HIS A 151 -2.44 -6.22 3.04
CA HIS A 151 -3.55 -6.46 3.98
C HIS A 151 -3.69 -5.50 5.18
N ASP A 152 -2.73 -4.59 5.38
CA ASP A 152 -2.67 -3.63 6.48
C ASP A 152 -2.50 -2.18 5.98
N ARG A 153 -2.69 -1.94 4.68
CA ARG A 153 -2.65 -0.62 4.07
C ARG A 153 -4.06 -0.04 3.94
N THR A 154 -4.23 1.18 4.42
CA THR A 154 -5.50 1.89 4.43
C THR A 154 -5.47 3.10 3.51
N PHE A 155 -6.64 3.59 3.11
CA PHE A 155 -6.79 4.94 2.59
C PHE A 155 -7.15 5.90 3.73
N MET A 156 -6.38 6.98 3.86
CA MET A 156 -6.53 7.93 4.97
C MET A 156 -7.52 9.04 4.65
N ARG A 157 -7.63 9.40 3.37
CA ARG A 157 -8.47 10.48 2.85
C ARG A 157 -8.93 10.13 1.43
N PRO A 158 -9.85 10.91 0.83
CA PRO A 158 -10.27 10.68 -0.53
C PRO A 158 -9.09 10.57 -1.49
N THR A 159 -9.04 9.48 -2.26
CA THR A 159 -7.91 9.14 -3.14
C THR A 159 -8.41 9.05 -4.59
N PRO A 160 -7.79 9.75 -5.56
CA PRO A 160 -8.36 9.91 -6.90
C PRO A 160 -8.02 8.71 -7.81
N ILE A 161 -8.53 7.52 -7.48
CA ILE A 161 -8.22 6.29 -8.20
C ILE A 161 -8.77 6.31 -9.63
N ALA A 162 -10.03 6.72 -9.81
CA ALA A 162 -10.66 6.75 -11.13
C ALA A 162 -9.98 7.75 -12.07
N GLU A 163 -9.60 8.91 -11.54
CA GLU A 163 -8.90 9.97 -12.26
C GLU A 163 -7.46 9.58 -12.59
N THR A 164 -6.80 8.86 -11.69
CA THR A 164 -5.47 8.29 -11.95
C THR A 164 -5.52 7.25 -13.06
N ILE A 165 -6.51 6.34 -13.04
CA ILE A 165 -6.70 5.36 -14.13
C ILE A 165 -7.03 6.06 -15.44
N ARG A 166 -7.80 7.15 -15.41
CA ARG A 166 -8.11 7.95 -16.61
C ARG A 166 -6.85 8.58 -17.20
N ALA A 167 -5.99 9.18 -16.36
CA ALA A 167 -4.70 9.69 -16.78
C ALA A 167 -3.83 8.58 -17.39
N MET A 168 -3.76 7.43 -16.71
CA MET A 168 -3.05 6.26 -17.23
C MET A 168 -3.64 5.79 -18.55
N TRP A 169 -4.96 5.73 -18.70
CA TRP A 169 -5.66 5.29 -19.92
C TRP A 169 -5.30 6.14 -21.12
N TYR A 170 -5.33 7.47 -20.99
CA TYR A 170 -5.01 8.39 -22.09
C TYR A 170 -3.51 8.63 -22.30
N ASN A 171 -2.66 8.14 -21.39
CA ASN A 171 -1.21 8.22 -21.54
C ASN A 171 -0.52 6.89 -21.22
N SER A 172 -0.20 6.11 -22.27
CA SER A 172 0.47 4.80 -22.15
C SER A 172 1.91 4.85 -21.61
N ASN A 173 2.51 6.04 -21.45
CA ASN A 173 3.81 6.16 -20.80
C ASN A 173 3.70 6.07 -19.27
N ILE A 174 2.50 6.24 -18.71
CA ILE A 174 2.22 6.06 -17.29
C ILE A 174 1.81 4.60 -17.07
N LYS A 175 2.76 3.80 -16.59
CA LYS A 175 2.60 2.34 -16.43
C LYS A 175 2.40 1.94 -14.98
N TYR A 176 2.84 2.79 -14.05
CA TYR A 176 2.73 2.60 -12.62
C TYR A 176 2.49 3.96 -11.95
N VAL A 177 1.56 4.01 -11.01
CA VAL A 177 1.34 5.17 -10.13
C VAL A 177 1.23 4.71 -8.69
N GLY A 178 2.23 5.05 -7.87
CA GLY A 178 2.21 4.84 -6.43
C GLY A 178 1.38 5.93 -5.73
N MET A 179 0.53 5.52 -4.80
CA MET A 179 -0.19 6.46 -3.95
C MET A 179 0.75 6.98 -2.87
N SER A 180 0.73 8.29 -2.60
CA SER A 180 1.61 8.89 -1.61
C SER A 180 1.43 8.29 -0.22
N MET A 181 2.55 8.15 0.48
CA MET A 181 2.66 7.72 1.87
C MET A 181 3.65 8.60 2.60
N ARG A 182 3.58 8.56 3.94
CA ARG A 182 4.44 9.39 4.79
C ARG A 182 5.92 9.40 4.40
N SER A 183 6.51 8.25 4.06
CA SER A 183 7.95 8.14 3.79
C SER A 183 8.39 8.66 2.42
N ASN A 184 7.47 8.82 1.47
CA ASN A 184 7.77 9.33 0.12
C ASN A 184 7.24 10.75 -0.12
N LEU A 185 6.64 11.40 0.88
CA LEU A 185 6.22 12.79 0.80
C LEU A 185 7.37 13.76 0.47
N MET A 186 8.59 13.50 0.95
CA MET A 186 9.75 14.36 0.67
C MET A 186 10.67 13.72 -0.39
N MET A 187 10.10 12.96 -1.34
CA MET A 187 10.90 12.18 -2.29
C MET A 187 11.83 13.09 -3.10
N ARG A 188 11.39 14.28 -3.50
CA ARG A 188 12.24 15.19 -4.28
C ARG A 188 13.44 15.70 -3.50
N ASP A 189 13.27 16.04 -2.23
CA ASP A 189 14.37 16.47 -1.37
C ASP A 189 15.37 15.31 -1.14
N GLN A 190 14.85 14.09 -0.93
CA GLN A 190 15.68 12.89 -0.84
C GLN A 190 16.45 12.62 -2.13
N PHE A 191 15.82 12.86 -3.29
CA PHE A 191 16.41 12.68 -4.59
C PHE A 191 17.51 13.73 -4.84
N LEU A 192 17.21 15.01 -4.60
CA LEU A 192 18.16 16.12 -4.70
C LEU A 192 19.38 15.88 -3.81
N GLY A 193 19.17 15.52 -2.54
CA GLY A 193 20.26 15.24 -1.60
C GLY A 193 21.14 14.05 -2.00
N ARG A 194 20.60 13.09 -2.77
CA ARG A 194 21.32 11.89 -3.19
C ARG A 194 22.02 12.03 -4.55
N TYR A 195 21.40 12.72 -5.50
CA TYR A 195 21.84 12.75 -6.89
C TYR A 195 22.28 14.15 -7.38
N GLY A 196 22.04 15.20 -6.59
CA GLY A 196 22.44 16.57 -6.89
C GLY A 196 21.50 17.31 -7.85
N VAL A 197 21.83 18.58 -8.09
CA VAL A 197 20.97 19.55 -8.80
C VAL A 197 20.72 19.12 -10.25
N SER A 198 21.76 18.73 -11.00
CA SER A 198 21.61 18.35 -12.42
C SER A 198 20.60 17.22 -12.65
N TYR A 199 20.60 16.17 -11.83
CA TYR A 199 19.60 15.10 -11.90
C TYR A 199 18.22 15.59 -11.43
N SER A 200 18.18 16.48 -10.45
CA SER A 200 16.94 17.08 -9.96
C SER A 200 16.27 17.92 -11.05
N ASP A 201 17.03 18.69 -11.82
CA ASP A 201 16.48 19.49 -12.92
C ASP A 201 15.91 18.58 -14.03
N GLU A 202 16.63 17.53 -14.43
CA GLU A 202 16.11 16.54 -15.39
C GLU A 202 14.83 15.86 -14.87
N MET A 203 14.73 15.66 -13.54
CA MET A 203 13.54 15.10 -12.89
C MET A 203 12.35 16.05 -12.95
N LEU A 204 12.58 17.36 -12.83
CA LEU A 204 11.54 18.37 -12.94
C LEU A 204 10.89 18.34 -14.32
N ASP A 205 11.70 18.20 -15.38
CA ASP A 205 11.23 18.09 -16.76
C ASP A 205 10.39 16.82 -17.03
N CYS A 206 10.55 15.81 -16.18
CA CYS A 206 9.83 14.54 -16.27
C CYS A 206 8.54 14.51 -15.43
N ILE A 207 8.21 15.57 -14.67
CA ILE A 207 6.95 15.66 -13.92
C ILE A 207 5.78 15.82 -14.88
N LEU A 208 4.80 14.92 -14.78
CA LEU A 208 3.58 15.02 -15.57
C LEU A 208 2.47 15.71 -14.79
N ARG A 209 1.67 16.51 -15.48
CA ARG A 209 0.43 17.12 -14.97
C ARG A 209 -0.71 16.81 -15.92
N PRO A 210 -1.23 15.57 -15.91
CA PRO A 210 -2.32 15.16 -16.81
C PRO A 210 -3.57 16.01 -16.58
N PRO A 211 -4.33 16.38 -17.63
CA PRO A 211 -5.57 17.14 -17.48
C PRO A 211 -6.64 16.37 -16.68
N GLU A 212 -6.60 15.04 -16.69
CA GLU A 212 -7.49 14.18 -15.90
C GLU A 212 -7.28 14.34 -14.38
N LEU A 213 -6.13 14.90 -13.99
CA LEU A 213 -5.75 15.15 -12.60
C LEU A 213 -5.93 16.63 -12.20
N LEU A 214 -6.72 17.39 -12.95
CA LEU A 214 -7.22 18.71 -12.55
C LEU A 214 -8.52 18.55 -11.74
N LEU A 215 -8.39 18.48 -10.41
CA LEU A 215 -9.46 18.06 -9.50
C LEU A 215 -9.99 19.22 -8.66
N ASP A 216 -11.02 18.96 -7.85
CA ASP A 216 -11.61 19.96 -6.95
C ASP A 216 -10.63 20.36 -5.83
N ALA A 217 -10.34 21.66 -5.70
CA ALA A 217 -9.44 22.22 -4.68
C ALA A 217 -9.98 22.09 -3.25
N LYS A 218 -11.29 21.91 -3.07
CA LYS A 218 -11.85 21.60 -1.74
C LYS A 218 -11.45 20.20 -1.28
N LYS A 219 -11.31 19.27 -2.23
CA LYS A 219 -11.02 17.87 -1.94
C LYS A 219 -9.53 17.55 -1.94
N TYR A 220 -8.74 18.23 -2.78
CA TYR A 220 -7.31 18.00 -2.95
C TYR A 220 -6.51 19.30 -2.88
N GLY A 221 -5.25 19.21 -2.49
CA GLY A 221 -4.37 20.39 -2.43
C GLY A 221 -4.04 20.89 -1.04
N PRO A 222 -3.16 21.90 -0.94
CA PRO A 222 -2.70 22.51 0.32
C PRO A 222 -3.82 22.98 1.26
N ASN A 223 -4.97 23.40 0.70
CA ASN A 223 -6.08 23.99 1.44
C ASN A 223 -7.33 23.09 1.46
N SER A 224 -7.17 21.80 1.16
CA SER A 224 -8.30 20.88 1.06
C SER A 224 -8.90 20.52 2.42
N GLU A 225 -10.23 20.45 2.46
CA GLU A 225 -11.01 20.04 3.64
C GLU A 225 -10.72 18.59 4.02
N SER A 226 -10.48 17.73 3.01
CA SER A 226 -10.27 16.30 3.24
C SER A 226 -8.94 15.95 3.93
N ALA A 227 -8.03 16.92 4.08
CA ALA A 227 -6.85 16.79 4.94
C ALA A 227 -7.19 16.96 6.43
N ALA A 228 -8.21 17.77 6.75
CA ALA A 228 -8.69 17.98 8.11
C ALA A 228 -9.55 16.81 8.63
N GLU A 229 -10.18 16.07 7.71
CA GLU A 229 -11.06 14.92 8.00
C GLU A 229 -10.33 13.57 8.12
N ILE A 230 -8.98 13.58 8.13
CA ILE A 230 -8.22 12.33 8.31
C ILE A 230 -8.54 11.76 9.68
N ASP A 231 -9.11 10.55 9.67
CA ASP A 231 -9.43 9.82 10.90
C ASP A 231 -8.16 9.45 11.68
N TYR A 232 -8.11 9.88 12.94
CA TYR A 232 -7.00 9.67 13.87
C TYR A 232 -7.33 8.68 14.99
N GLU A 233 -8.47 7.97 14.94
CA GLU A 233 -9.04 7.21 16.07
C GLU A 233 -8.03 6.30 16.81
N ASP A 234 -7.13 5.63 16.10
CA ASP A 234 -6.12 4.75 16.72
C ASP A 234 -4.84 5.48 17.20
N GLY A 235 -4.58 6.72 16.76
CA GLY A 235 -3.36 7.48 17.02
C GLY A 235 -3.51 8.69 17.95
N GLY A 236 -4.75 9.15 18.15
CA GLY A 236 -5.11 10.27 19.02
C GLY A 236 -4.47 11.61 18.65
N GLU A 237 -4.55 12.57 19.57
CA GLU A 237 -4.12 13.97 19.39
C GLU A 237 -2.63 14.12 19.03
N LYS A 238 -1.79 13.20 19.50
CA LYS A 238 -0.36 13.18 19.18
C LYS A 238 -0.11 12.87 17.71
N LEU A 239 -0.84 11.91 17.13
CA LEU A 239 -0.70 11.60 15.71
C LEU A 239 -1.17 12.79 14.86
N ARG A 240 -2.30 13.41 15.21
CA ARG A 240 -2.81 14.62 14.56
C ARG A 240 -1.77 15.73 14.54
N THR A 241 -1.21 16.08 15.69
CA THR A 241 -0.16 17.11 15.82
C THR A 241 1.06 16.80 14.95
N ASN A 242 1.52 15.54 14.92
CA ASN A 242 2.66 15.14 14.09
C ASN A 242 2.38 15.26 12.59
N LEU A 243 1.15 14.99 12.15
CA LEU A 243 0.76 15.07 10.75
C LEU A 243 0.61 16.52 10.30
N LEU A 244 0.05 17.39 11.15
CA LEU A 244 0.01 18.83 10.89
C LEU A 244 1.41 19.45 10.79
N ALA A 245 2.31 19.07 11.72
CA ALA A 245 3.71 19.51 11.65
C ALA A 245 4.42 19.02 10.39
N LEU A 246 4.10 17.81 9.92
CA LEU A 246 4.64 17.26 8.68
C LEU A 246 4.13 18.04 7.46
N ALA A 247 2.83 18.33 7.39
CA ALA A 247 2.24 19.11 6.30
C ALA A 247 2.83 20.53 6.24
N GLU A 248 3.08 21.15 7.40
CA GLU A 248 3.77 22.45 7.45
C GLU A 248 5.21 22.35 6.98
N THR A 249 5.94 21.31 7.39
CA THR A 249 7.32 21.05 6.92
C THR A 249 7.37 20.83 5.40
N TYR A 250 6.37 20.14 4.85
CA TYR A 250 6.27 19.88 3.41
C TYR A 250 6.16 21.17 2.57
N LYS A 251 5.61 22.26 3.11
CA LYS A 251 5.57 23.56 2.40
C LYS A 251 6.96 24.13 2.09
N GLY A 252 7.98 23.72 2.84
CA GLY A 252 9.37 24.05 2.57
C GLY A 252 10.11 23.07 1.65
N SER A 253 9.43 22.02 1.18
CA SER A 253 10.03 21.00 0.30
C SER A 253 10.27 21.52 -1.11
N GLN A 254 11.24 20.92 -1.81
CA GLN A 254 11.46 21.21 -3.23
C GLN A 254 10.20 20.92 -4.07
N GLN A 255 9.45 19.87 -3.73
CA GLN A 255 8.18 19.52 -4.38
C GLN A 255 7.16 20.66 -4.33
N TYR A 256 6.97 21.25 -3.15
CA TYR A 256 6.02 22.33 -2.96
C TYR A 256 6.47 23.62 -3.64
N ILE A 257 7.77 23.94 -3.55
CA ILE A 257 8.36 25.13 -4.16
C ILE A 257 8.24 25.06 -5.69
N ASP A 258 8.67 23.95 -6.31
CA ASP A 258 8.58 23.74 -7.76
C ASP A 258 7.13 23.92 -8.26
N ASN A 259 6.17 23.37 -7.51
CA ASN A 259 4.76 23.50 -7.88
C ASN A 259 4.24 24.93 -7.72
N SER A 260 4.63 25.60 -6.64
CA SER A 260 4.26 27.00 -6.38
C SER A 260 4.82 27.93 -7.46
N GLU A 261 6.02 27.67 -7.96
CA GLU A 261 6.60 28.41 -9.09
C GLU A 261 5.89 28.11 -10.40
N TRP A 262 5.64 26.82 -10.69
CA TRP A 262 4.87 26.41 -11.86
C TRP A 262 3.49 27.08 -11.92
N LEU A 263 2.78 27.16 -10.78
CA LEU A 263 1.47 27.81 -10.66
C LEU A 263 1.49 29.30 -11.04
N LYS A 264 2.59 30.03 -10.80
CA LYS A 264 2.69 31.46 -11.19
C LYS A 264 2.58 31.68 -12.70
N SER A 265 2.98 30.67 -13.47
CA SER A 265 2.97 30.69 -14.95
C SER A 265 1.83 29.89 -15.56
N SER A 266 1.00 29.25 -14.73
CA SER A 266 -0.04 28.30 -15.18
C SER A 266 -1.44 28.84 -14.90
N ASN A 267 -2.37 28.60 -15.83
CA ASN A 267 -3.76 29.04 -15.72
C ASN A 267 -4.62 27.98 -15.02
N VAL A 268 -4.30 27.64 -13.76
CA VAL A 268 -5.13 26.72 -12.95
C VAL A 268 -6.27 27.52 -12.31
N PRO A 269 -7.55 27.17 -12.53
CA PRO A 269 -8.67 27.84 -11.87
C PRO A 269 -8.60 27.74 -10.34
N GLY A 270 -9.05 28.78 -9.62
CA GLY A 270 -8.95 28.82 -8.15
C GLY A 270 -9.78 27.78 -7.40
N ASP A 271 -10.82 27.23 -8.04
CA ASP A 271 -11.62 26.11 -7.53
C ASP A 271 -11.03 24.73 -7.90
N LYS A 272 -9.88 24.71 -8.59
CA LYS A 272 -9.21 23.49 -9.03
C LYS A 272 -7.82 23.34 -8.42
N CYS A 273 -7.42 22.09 -8.25
CA CYS A 273 -6.09 21.68 -7.87
C CYS A 273 -5.53 20.77 -8.97
N GLN A 274 -4.41 21.18 -9.58
CA GLN A 274 -3.67 20.32 -10.50
C GLN A 274 -2.76 19.40 -9.69
N LEU A 275 -3.11 18.12 -9.61
CA LEU A 275 -2.22 17.09 -9.07
C LEU A 275 -1.11 16.79 -10.08
N SER A 276 -0.01 16.21 -9.59
CA SER A 276 1.12 15.80 -10.42
C SER A 276 1.46 14.33 -10.27
N LEU A 277 2.17 13.83 -11.28
CA LEU A 277 2.83 12.54 -11.28
C LEU A 277 4.34 12.80 -11.34
N SER A 278 4.99 12.71 -10.18
CA SER A 278 6.44 12.85 -10.07
C SER A 278 7.12 11.53 -10.47
N PRO A 279 8.09 11.52 -11.39
CA PRO A 279 8.79 10.29 -11.76
C PRO A 279 9.52 9.73 -10.53
N THR A 280 9.44 8.42 -10.31
CA THR A 280 10.18 7.77 -9.24
C THR A 280 11.14 6.72 -9.78
N LEU A 281 12.34 6.67 -9.21
CA LEU A 281 13.33 5.63 -9.51
C LEU A 281 13.24 4.44 -8.55
N PHE A 282 12.16 4.41 -7.78
CA PHE A 282 11.95 3.43 -6.74
C PHE A 282 10.58 2.78 -6.95
N TRP A 283 10.55 1.46 -6.95
CA TRP A 283 9.32 0.71 -6.95
C TRP A 283 8.86 0.58 -5.50
N TYR A 284 7.66 1.05 -5.17
CA TYR A 284 7.13 0.92 -3.81
C TYR A 284 6.16 -0.26 -3.75
N ASP A 285 6.37 -1.19 -2.83
CA ASP A 285 5.43 -2.29 -2.55
C ASP A 285 4.20 -1.82 -1.73
N ASN A 286 4.03 -0.51 -1.61
CA ASN A 286 2.84 0.12 -1.05
C ASN A 286 1.68 0.13 -2.07
N VAL A 287 0.55 0.75 -1.73
CA VAL A 287 -0.61 0.90 -2.62
C VAL A 287 -0.21 1.58 -3.93
N HIS A 288 -0.41 0.88 -5.03
CA HIS A 288 -0.09 1.39 -6.36
C HIS A 288 -1.01 0.81 -7.43
N ILE A 289 -1.25 1.60 -8.47
CA ILE A 289 -1.92 1.17 -9.69
C ILE A 289 -0.84 0.82 -10.72
N CYS A 290 -1.00 -0.29 -11.44
CA CYS A 290 -0.10 -0.67 -12.52
C CYS A 290 -0.88 -1.21 -13.72
N GLU A 291 -0.39 -0.95 -14.92
CA GLU A 291 -0.87 -1.65 -16.12
C GLU A 291 -0.58 -3.14 -16.00
N THR A 292 -1.62 -3.97 -16.04
CA THR A 292 -1.54 -5.41 -15.78
C THR A 292 -0.51 -6.09 -16.67
N ARG A 293 -0.46 -5.72 -17.96
CA ARG A 293 0.53 -6.26 -18.91
C ARG A 293 1.95 -5.82 -18.58
N HIS A 294 2.15 -4.57 -18.19
CA HIS A 294 3.47 -4.11 -17.76
C HIS A 294 3.94 -4.92 -16.54
N TYR A 295 3.06 -5.13 -15.56
CA TYR A 295 3.41 -5.88 -14.36
C TYR A 295 3.69 -7.36 -14.67
N ARG A 296 2.76 -8.02 -15.37
CA ARG A 296 2.79 -9.46 -15.63
C ARG A 296 3.85 -9.86 -16.65
N ASP A 297 3.95 -9.11 -17.74
CA ASP A 297 4.69 -9.51 -18.94
C ASP A 297 6.07 -8.85 -19.03
N PHE A 298 6.31 -7.74 -18.32
CA PHE A 298 7.63 -7.08 -18.32
C PHE A 298 8.33 -7.18 -16.96
N ILE A 299 7.68 -6.80 -15.86
CA ILE A 299 8.30 -6.85 -14.53
C ILE A 299 8.49 -8.29 -14.04
N PHE A 300 7.48 -9.13 -14.22
CA PHE A 300 7.52 -10.56 -13.88
C PHE A 300 7.92 -11.47 -15.05
N ASP A 301 8.56 -10.91 -16.06
CA ASP A 301 9.09 -11.67 -17.20
C ASP A 301 10.12 -12.70 -16.70
N PRO A 302 9.90 -14.01 -16.94
CA PRO A 302 10.84 -15.07 -16.60
C PRO A 302 12.21 -14.96 -17.29
N GLU A 303 12.30 -14.25 -18.41
CA GLU A 303 13.54 -14.02 -19.16
C GLU A 303 14.40 -12.96 -18.46
N TYR A 304 13.79 -11.83 -18.06
CA TYR A 304 14.52 -10.75 -17.37
C TYR A 304 14.81 -11.04 -15.90
N ARG A 305 13.99 -11.87 -15.24
CA ARG A 305 14.14 -12.26 -13.83
C ARG A 305 14.35 -11.08 -12.88
N MET A 306 13.69 -9.95 -13.15
CA MET A 306 13.85 -8.72 -12.35
C MET A 306 13.37 -8.92 -10.91
N VAL A 307 12.39 -9.81 -10.70
CA VAL A 307 11.89 -10.19 -9.38
C VAL A 307 12.12 -11.69 -9.16
N VAL A 308 12.77 -12.03 -8.05
CA VAL A 308 13.05 -13.42 -7.66
C VAL A 308 12.09 -13.90 -6.57
N LYS A 309 11.83 -15.22 -6.54
CA LYS A 309 10.93 -15.85 -5.58
C LYS A 309 11.37 -15.59 -4.14
N GLY A 310 10.41 -15.32 -3.26
CA GLY A 310 10.64 -14.98 -1.85
C GLY A 310 11.07 -13.52 -1.59
N GLY A 311 11.39 -12.73 -2.62
CA GLY A 311 11.69 -11.30 -2.48
C GLY A 311 10.46 -10.40 -2.52
N PHE A 312 10.62 -9.19 -1.98
CA PHE A 312 9.75 -8.04 -2.25
C PHE A 312 10.04 -7.51 -3.66
N VAL A 313 9.03 -6.98 -4.35
CA VAL A 313 9.21 -6.46 -5.72
C VAL A 313 10.09 -5.21 -5.65
N GLU A 314 9.77 -4.32 -4.71
CA GLU A 314 10.55 -3.14 -4.33
C GLU A 314 12.05 -3.40 -4.18
N ASP A 315 12.43 -4.40 -3.38
CA ASP A 315 13.83 -4.73 -3.07
C ASP A 315 14.61 -5.17 -4.31
N LYS A 316 13.94 -5.76 -5.30
CA LYS A 316 14.57 -6.36 -6.48
C LYS A 316 14.54 -5.44 -7.69
N LEU A 317 13.45 -4.71 -7.87
CA LEU A 317 13.22 -3.90 -9.04
C LEU A 317 13.83 -2.50 -8.92
N SER A 318 13.81 -1.88 -7.74
CA SER A 318 14.38 -0.53 -7.56
C SER A 318 15.85 -0.41 -8.00
N PRO A 319 16.75 -1.39 -7.69
CA PRO A 319 18.11 -1.38 -8.23
C PRO A 319 18.18 -1.49 -9.76
N VAL A 320 17.24 -2.19 -10.40
CA VAL A 320 17.18 -2.35 -11.86
C VAL A 320 16.75 -1.06 -12.53
N ILE A 321 15.75 -0.37 -11.97
CA ILE A 321 15.30 0.96 -12.44
C ILE A 321 16.47 1.94 -12.35
N LYS A 322 17.10 2.03 -11.19
CA LYS A 322 18.23 2.91 -10.95
C LYS A 322 19.37 2.69 -11.94
N LYS A 323 19.85 1.46 -12.11
CA LYS A 323 20.93 1.13 -13.06
C LYS A 323 20.55 1.44 -14.51
N THR A 324 19.28 1.31 -14.86
CA THR A 324 18.80 1.62 -16.21
C THR A 324 18.84 3.12 -16.47
N VAL A 325 18.43 3.93 -15.48
CA VAL A 325 18.52 5.39 -15.52
C VAL A 325 19.97 5.86 -15.56
N GLU A 326 20.84 5.31 -14.72
CA GLU A 326 22.28 5.64 -14.73
C GLU A 326 22.93 5.38 -16.09
N ARG A 327 22.45 4.37 -16.83
CA ARG A 327 22.99 4.00 -18.14
C ARG A 327 22.40 4.79 -19.31
N LEU A 328 21.11 5.13 -19.25
CA LEU A 328 20.37 5.68 -20.38
C LEU A 328 20.00 7.16 -20.20
N GLY A 329 20.28 7.77 -19.05
CA GLY A 329 19.73 9.06 -18.65
C GLY A 329 18.36 8.90 -17.98
N LEU A 330 17.91 9.95 -17.29
CA LEU A 330 16.65 9.89 -16.53
C LEU A 330 15.47 9.68 -17.47
N LYS A 331 15.35 10.48 -18.51
CA LYS A 331 14.19 10.43 -19.41
C LYS A 331 14.03 9.07 -20.10
N ASP A 332 15.06 8.62 -20.82
CA ASP A 332 14.98 7.37 -21.58
C ASP A 332 14.98 6.14 -20.66
N GLY A 333 15.78 6.16 -19.59
CA GLY A 333 15.83 5.09 -18.62
C GLY A 333 14.53 4.91 -17.84
N HIS A 334 13.92 6.02 -17.38
CA HIS A 334 12.64 6.03 -16.68
C HIS A 334 11.49 5.57 -17.58
N SER A 335 11.45 6.03 -18.84
CA SER A 335 10.37 5.71 -19.78
C SER A 335 10.14 4.20 -19.98
N ARG A 336 11.17 3.37 -19.77
CA ARG A 336 11.06 1.91 -19.82
C ARG A 336 10.11 1.37 -18.74
N PHE A 337 10.12 1.97 -17.56
CA PHE A 337 9.32 1.57 -16.40
C PHE A 337 8.07 2.43 -16.22
N GLY A 338 8.13 3.74 -16.51
CA GLY A 338 6.97 4.62 -16.42
C GLY A 338 6.37 4.69 -15.01
N CYS A 339 7.23 4.72 -13.99
CA CYS A 339 6.83 4.71 -12.58
C CYS A 339 6.70 6.12 -12.02
N PHE A 340 5.52 6.48 -11.54
CA PHE A 340 5.25 7.78 -10.97
C PHE A 340 4.72 7.69 -9.54
N LEU A 341 4.87 8.77 -8.78
CA LEU A 341 4.17 9.01 -7.52
C LEU A 341 3.14 10.11 -7.71
N LEU A 342 1.93 9.87 -7.22
CA LEU A 342 0.87 10.85 -7.19
C LEU A 342 1.09 11.84 -6.04
N ASP A 343 1.03 13.13 -6.34
CA ASP A 343 1.13 14.20 -5.35
C ASP A 343 0.06 15.27 -5.59
N ASP A 344 -0.63 15.65 -4.51
CA ASP A 344 -1.58 16.76 -4.49
C ASP A 344 -1.03 18.01 -3.82
N TYR A 345 0.24 17.98 -3.39
CA TYR A 345 0.92 19.10 -2.75
C TYR A 345 0.30 19.53 -1.41
N SER A 346 -0.57 18.71 -0.83
CA SER A 346 -1.18 18.98 0.47
C SER A 346 -0.22 18.88 1.65
N GLY A 347 0.91 18.18 1.46
CA GLY A 347 1.75 17.71 2.57
C GLY A 347 1.13 16.57 3.38
N PHE A 348 -0.04 16.07 2.96
CA PHE A 348 -0.67 14.86 3.47
C PHE A 348 -0.53 13.72 2.47
N PHE A 349 -0.65 12.50 2.97
CA PHE A 349 -0.57 11.29 2.16
C PHE A 349 -1.92 10.62 1.99
N PHE A 350 -2.10 9.90 0.89
CA PHE A 350 -3.32 9.15 0.62
C PHE A 350 -3.43 7.86 1.44
N THR A 351 -2.29 7.26 1.79
CA THR A 351 -2.26 5.88 2.31
C THR A 351 -1.59 5.73 3.68
N GLY A 352 -2.17 4.88 4.52
CA GLY A 352 -1.75 4.60 5.89
C GLY A 352 -1.29 3.17 6.09
N HIS A 353 -0.99 2.81 7.35
CA HIS A 353 -0.53 1.48 7.73
C HIS A 353 -1.01 1.12 9.14
N LEU A 354 -1.68 -0.02 9.28
CA LEU A 354 -2.19 -0.52 10.57
C LEU A 354 -1.16 -1.38 11.34
N ASP A 355 0.04 -1.57 10.78
CA ASP A 355 1.08 -2.46 11.32
C ASP A 355 0.57 -3.88 11.54
N GLY A 356 0.16 -4.55 10.46
CA GLY A 356 -0.46 -5.89 10.49
C GLY A 356 0.38 -6.93 11.23
N GLY A 357 1.72 -6.83 11.16
CA GLY A 357 2.63 -7.70 11.91
C GLY A 357 2.57 -7.55 13.43
N SER A 358 2.04 -6.43 13.93
CA SER A 358 1.81 -6.13 15.34
C SER A 358 0.33 -5.98 15.71
N TYR A 359 -0.56 -5.96 14.71
CA TYR A 359 -2.00 -5.73 14.91
C TYR A 359 -2.61 -6.80 15.82
N MET A 360 -3.47 -6.34 16.72
CA MET A 360 -4.24 -7.15 17.65
C MET A 360 -5.65 -6.59 17.71
N THR A 361 -6.65 -7.46 17.72
CA THR A 361 -8.04 -7.06 17.93
C THR A 361 -8.22 -6.43 19.32
N PRO A 362 -9.26 -5.61 19.56
CA PRO A 362 -9.58 -5.10 20.89
C PRO A 362 -9.65 -6.21 21.94
N GLN A 363 -10.24 -7.35 21.59
CA GLN A 363 -10.35 -8.52 22.47
C GLN A 363 -8.97 -9.12 22.78
N GLN A 364 -8.10 -9.27 21.78
CA GLN A 364 -6.73 -9.75 21.97
C GLN A 364 -5.89 -8.78 22.82
N LYS A 365 -6.03 -7.47 22.60
CA LYS A 365 -5.39 -6.44 23.43
C LYS A 365 -5.85 -6.56 24.89
N GLN A 366 -7.15 -6.72 25.12
CA GLN A 366 -7.72 -6.86 26.45
C GLN A 366 -7.21 -8.12 27.16
N GLN A 367 -7.21 -9.27 26.46
CA GLN A 367 -6.66 -10.53 26.98
C GLN A 367 -5.18 -10.39 27.38
N LEU A 368 -4.37 -9.70 26.58
CA LEU A 368 -2.97 -9.47 26.89
C LEU A 368 -2.78 -8.59 28.14
N ILE A 369 -3.59 -7.55 28.29
CA ILE A 369 -3.61 -6.69 29.49
C ILE A 369 -3.94 -7.52 30.72
N ASP A 370 -4.95 -8.39 30.63
CA ASP A 370 -5.40 -9.21 31.76
C ASP A 370 -4.35 -10.26 32.16
N ILE A 371 -3.70 -10.90 31.19
CA ILE A 371 -2.54 -11.78 31.44
C ILE A 371 -1.42 -11.03 32.17
N HIS A 372 -1.10 -9.80 31.72
CA HIS A 372 -0.05 -9.00 32.35
C HIS A 372 -0.41 -8.60 33.78
N ARG A 373 -1.68 -8.22 34.02
CA ARG A 373 -2.21 -7.93 35.37
C ARG A 373 -2.08 -9.14 36.29
N LEU A 374 -2.48 -10.33 35.83
CA LEU A 374 -2.38 -11.58 36.59
C LEU A 374 -0.93 -11.95 36.92
N SER A 375 -0.02 -11.87 35.93
CA SER A 375 1.41 -12.12 36.13
C SER A 375 2.03 -11.14 37.15
N ASN A 376 1.70 -9.85 37.07
CA ASN A 376 2.20 -8.86 38.01
C ASN A 376 1.63 -9.06 39.42
N ALA A 377 0.37 -9.48 39.54
CA ALA A 377 -0.23 -9.85 40.81
C ALA A 377 0.48 -11.06 41.44
N LYS A 378 0.78 -12.09 40.64
CA LYS A 378 1.53 -13.29 41.09
C LYS A 378 2.94 -12.93 41.59
N LYS A 379 3.71 -12.16 40.82
CA LYS A 379 5.05 -11.69 41.22
C LYS A 379 5.03 -10.85 42.51
N LYS A 380 3.98 -10.04 42.73
CA LYS A 380 3.81 -9.29 43.98
C LYS A 380 3.50 -10.20 45.17
N LYS A 381 2.76 -11.29 44.97
CA LYS A 381 2.44 -12.28 46.01
C LYS A 381 3.68 -13.09 46.41
N GLU A 382 4.45 -13.55 45.43
CA GLU A 382 5.72 -14.26 45.65
C GLU A 382 6.72 -13.39 46.44
N LYS A 383 6.93 -12.12 46.02
CA LYS A 383 7.78 -11.18 46.76
C LYS A 383 7.32 -10.88 48.19
N ARG A 384 6.02 -11.00 48.49
CA ARG A 384 5.48 -10.84 49.86
C ARG A 384 5.73 -12.08 50.70
N GLN A 385 5.63 -13.27 50.12
CA GLN A 385 5.95 -14.53 50.81
C GLN A 385 7.45 -14.62 51.09
N ASP A 386 8.31 -14.25 50.14
CA ASP A 386 9.77 -14.23 50.35
C ASP A 386 10.21 -13.25 51.45
N LYS A 387 9.52 -12.11 51.57
CA LYS A 387 9.77 -11.14 52.65
C LYS A 387 9.29 -11.62 54.03
N ASN A 388 8.19 -12.36 54.08
CA ASN A 388 7.71 -12.92 55.34
C ASN A 388 8.61 -14.08 55.80
N ASN A 389 9.05 -14.93 54.88
CA ASN A 389 9.97 -16.04 55.18
C ASN A 389 11.41 -15.60 55.50
N ALA A 390 11.78 -14.34 55.24
CA ALA A 390 13.09 -13.78 55.57
C ALA A 390 13.09 -13.05 56.93
N ASN A 391 11.92 -12.86 57.55
CA ASN A 391 11.73 -12.22 58.85
C ASN A 391 11.33 -13.22 59.96
N ASP A 392 11.17 -14.50 59.61
CA ASP A 392 11.14 -15.66 60.51
C ASP A 392 12.50 -16.36 60.45
#